data_AF-W0BCC0-F1
#
_entry.id   AF-W0BCC0-F1
#
_cell.length_a   1.000
_cell.length_b   1.000
_cell.length_c   1.000
_cell.angle_alpha   90.00
_cell.angle_beta   90.00
_cell.angle_gamma   90.00
#
_symmetry.space_group_name_H-M   'P 1'
#
loop_
_entity.id
_entity.type
_entity.pdbx_description
1 polymer ?
#
loop_
_entity_poly.entity_id
_entity_poly.type
_entity_poly.pdbx_seq_one_letter_code
_entity_poly.pdbx_strand_id
1 'polypeptide(L)'
;MQHFSIPACYFPSTVLFLDDSRDFLLNFVLQLDEGVAYRIFDNPNKTLDYIHNKHCELELLNQDGLSEYSDSRRFDLINHTLDLDLAAIHAEVYNPHRFSEISVVVVDYAMPGMNGLEFCRRIENSNIKKILLSGQADEHLAIEAFNEGLIHRYIKKSDVNAIELITQSIYELQFQYFQAMSDTIVRMLSFMPPRCLQDREFVGFF
;
A
#
# COMPACT_ATOMS: atom_id res chain seq x y z
N MET A 1 -9.10 4.87 -15.74
CA MET A 1 -8.23 3.97 -14.95
C MET A 1 -8.67 2.55 -15.24
N GLN A 2 -7.73 1.64 -15.48
CA GLN A 2 -8.07 0.23 -15.64
C GLN A 2 -8.32 -0.35 -14.25
N HIS A 3 -9.43 -1.04 -14.06
CA HIS A 3 -9.76 -1.64 -12.76
C HIS A 3 -9.20 -3.06 -12.72
N PHE A 4 -8.17 -3.27 -11.91
CA PHE A 4 -7.60 -4.59 -11.67
C PHE A 4 -8.35 -5.26 -10.53
N SER A 5 -9.04 -6.36 -10.82
CA SER A 5 -9.62 -7.22 -9.79
C SER A 5 -8.55 -8.09 -9.13
N ILE A 6 -7.56 -8.54 -9.92
CA ILE A 6 -6.33 -9.21 -9.43
C ILE A 6 -5.15 -8.28 -9.73
N PRO A 7 -4.32 -7.93 -8.74
CA PRO A 7 -3.15 -7.09 -8.97
C PRO A 7 -2.07 -7.85 -9.78
N ALA A 8 -1.27 -7.11 -10.55
CA ALA A 8 -0.17 -7.63 -11.35
C ALA A 8 0.89 -8.35 -10.50
N CYS A 9 1.08 -7.91 -9.25
CA CYS A 9 1.85 -8.62 -8.24
C CYS A 9 1.25 -8.38 -6.85
N TYR A 10 1.56 -9.27 -5.90
CA TYR A 10 1.17 -9.12 -4.50
C TYR A 10 2.20 -9.80 -3.61
N PHE A 11 2.54 -9.16 -2.50
CA PHE A 11 3.34 -9.73 -1.42
C PHE A 11 2.98 -9.05 -0.09
N PRO A 12 3.19 -9.72 1.06
CA PRO A 12 3.06 -9.08 2.36
C PRO A 12 3.83 -7.76 2.41
N SER A 13 3.17 -6.71 2.88
CA SER A 13 3.74 -5.36 2.96
C SER A 13 3.64 -4.84 4.39
N THR A 14 4.38 -3.78 4.69
CA THR A 14 4.47 -3.21 6.03
C THR A 14 3.39 -2.15 6.26
N VAL A 15 2.73 -2.25 7.42
CA VAL A 15 1.80 -1.24 7.94
C VAL A 15 2.54 -0.30 8.89
N LEU A 16 2.31 1.01 8.80
CA LEU A 16 2.80 1.96 9.81
C LEU A 16 1.67 2.32 10.77
N PHE A 17 1.91 2.14 12.06
CA PHE A 17 1.05 2.65 13.12
C PHE A 17 1.64 3.92 13.69
N LEU A 18 0.87 5.01 13.67
CA LEU A 18 1.25 6.30 14.21
C LEU A 18 0.22 6.74 15.26
N ASP A 19 0.66 6.80 16.50
CA ASP A 19 -0.15 7.22 17.64
C ASP A 19 0.80 7.74 18.73
N ASP A 20 0.48 8.87 19.36
CA ASP A 20 1.28 9.39 20.45
C ASP A 20 1.05 8.62 21.77
N SER A 21 0.00 7.78 21.83
CA SER A 21 -0.27 6.86 22.93
C SER A 21 0.41 5.51 22.74
N ARG A 22 1.56 5.33 23.41
CA ARG A 22 2.27 4.04 23.42
C ARG A 22 1.45 2.88 24.00
N ASP A 23 0.62 3.16 25.01
CA ASP A 23 -0.20 2.11 25.64
C ASP A 23 -1.25 1.57 24.67
N PHE A 24 -1.87 2.46 23.89
CA PHE A 24 -2.81 2.05 22.83
C PHE A 24 -2.10 1.20 21.79
N LEU A 25 -0.93 1.66 21.30
CA LEU A 25 -0.15 0.93 20.31
C LEU A 25 0.23 -0.47 20.77
N LEU A 26 0.78 -0.61 21.98
CA LEU A 26 1.19 -1.90 22.52
C LEU A 26 0.01 -2.86 22.69
N ASN A 27 -1.13 -2.37 23.20
CA ASN A 27 -2.33 -3.21 23.30
C ASN A 27 -2.82 -3.63 21.91
N PHE A 28 -2.80 -2.70 20.96
CA PHE A 28 -3.23 -2.94 19.59
C PHE A 28 -2.41 -4.02 18.90
N VAL A 29 -1.08 -3.91 18.90
CA VAL A 29 -0.21 -4.89 18.21
C VAL A 29 -0.19 -6.27 18.87
N LEU A 30 -0.54 -6.40 20.16
CA LEU A 30 -0.71 -7.71 20.80
C LEU A 30 -1.93 -8.48 20.29
N GLN A 31 -2.89 -7.81 19.66
CA GLN A 31 -4.13 -8.40 19.14
C GLN A 31 -4.13 -8.52 17.62
N LEU A 32 -3.09 -8.01 16.95
CA LEU A 32 -2.92 -8.18 15.51
C LEU A 32 -2.59 -9.62 15.15
N ASP A 33 -2.99 -10.00 13.95
CA ASP A 33 -2.63 -11.28 13.34
C ASP A 33 -1.11 -11.36 13.11
N GLU A 34 -0.53 -12.55 13.30
CA GLU A 34 0.91 -12.81 13.14
C GLU A 34 1.41 -12.55 11.72
N GLY A 35 0.51 -12.56 10.73
CA GLY A 35 0.82 -12.31 9.31
C GLY A 35 1.09 -10.84 8.96
N VAL A 36 0.80 -9.89 9.85
CA VAL A 36 0.93 -8.45 9.55
C VAL A 36 2.31 -7.94 9.95
N ALA A 37 3.14 -7.60 8.96
CA ALA A 37 4.36 -6.84 9.20
C ALA A 37 4.02 -5.38 9.54
N TYR A 38 4.58 -4.84 10.62
CA TYR A 38 4.30 -3.47 11.02
C TYR A 38 5.51 -2.73 11.62
N ARG A 39 5.38 -1.40 11.67
CA ARG A 39 6.26 -0.51 12.43
C ARG A 39 5.42 0.51 13.20
N ILE A 40 5.90 0.87 14.39
CA ILE A 40 5.21 1.78 15.30
C ILE A 40 6.00 3.08 15.40
N PHE A 41 5.29 4.20 15.39
CA PHE A 41 5.82 5.54 15.57
C PHE A 41 4.96 6.33 16.54
N ASP A 42 5.62 7.18 17.33
CA ASP A 42 5.00 8.10 18.29
C ASP A 42 5.15 9.58 17.90
N ASN A 43 5.71 9.85 16.71
CA ASN A 43 5.97 11.21 16.25
C ASN A 43 5.68 11.37 14.75
N PRO A 44 4.76 12.27 14.35
CA PRO A 44 4.33 12.38 12.95
C PRO A 44 5.46 12.82 12.02
N ASN A 45 6.36 13.72 12.45
CA ASN A 45 7.45 14.19 11.61
C ASN A 45 8.45 13.08 11.31
N LYS A 46 8.84 12.29 12.32
CA LYS A 46 9.71 11.12 12.12
C LYS A 46 9.10 10.09 11.18
N THR A 47 7.78 9.90 11.26
CA THR A 47 7.06 9.00 10.35
C THR A 47 7.05 9.52 8.92
N LEU A 48 6.82 10.82 8.71
CA LEU A 48 6.92 11.43 7.38
C LEU A 48 8.33 11.28 6.82
N ASP A 49 9.36 11.61 7.59
CA ASP A 49 10.75 11.43 7.19
C ASP A 49 11.02 9.96 6.81
N TYR A 50 10.50 9.00 7.57
CA TYR A 50 10.65 7.58 7.26
C TYR A 50 9.94 7.18 5.97
N ILE A 51 8.73 7.70 5.71
CA ILE A 51 7.99 7.44 4.47
C ILE A 51 8.71 8.05 3.27
N HIS A 52 9.15 9.31 3.36
CA HIS A 52 9.75 10.04 2.25
C HIS A 52 11.17 9.55 1.92
N ASN A 53 11.95 9.13 2.91
CA ASN A 53 13.26 8.54 2.68
C ASN A 53 13.19 7.10 2.17
N LYS A 54 12.02 6.46 2.26
CA LYS A 54 11.81 5.13 1.73
C LYS A 54 11.40 5.24 0.26
N HIS A 55 12.36 5.06 -0.63
CA HIS A 55 12.07 4.90 -2.05
C HIS A 55 11.28 3.60 -2.27
N CYS A 56 10.20 3.69 -3.05
CA CYS A 56 9.45 2.53 -3.51
C CYS A 56 10.36 1.79 -4.50
N GLU A 57 10.88 0.62 -4.13
CA GLU A 57 11.91 -0.08 -4.92
C GLU A 57 11.37 -0.58 -6.28
N LEU A 58 10.06 -0.62 -6.49
CA LEU A 58 9.47 -0.84 -7.81
C LEU A 58 9.77 0.28 -8.81
N GLU A 59 10.20 1.47 -8.35
CA GLU A 59 10.78 2.49 -9.20
C GLU A 59 12.14 2.07 -9.80
N LEU A 60 12.83 1.07 -9.23
CA LEU A 60 14.11 0.54 -9.73
C LEU A 60 13.95 -0.37 -10.94
N LEU A 61 12.72 -0.82 -11.26
CA LEU A 61 12.41 -1.44 -12.56
C LEU A 61 12.77 -0.50 -13.73
N ASN A 62 12.97 0.80 -13.46
CA ASN A 62 13.37 1.79 -14.45
C ASN A 62 14.87 1.79 -14.83
N GLN A 63 15.79 1.17 -14.07
CA GLN A 63 17.23 1.42 -14.28
C GLN A 63 18.12 0.21 -14.59
N ASP A 64 18.01 -0.93 -13.91
CA ASP A 64 19.08 -1.96 -14.02
C ASP A 64 18.64 -3.34 -14.59
N GLY A 65 17.34 -3.66 -14.59
CA GLY A 65 16.86 -5.02 -14.92
C GLY A 65 16.91 -5.42 -16.41
N LEU A 66 17.18 -4.50 -17.32
CA LEU A 66 17.08 -4.73 -18.78
C LEU A 66 18.40 -5.11 -19.46
N SER A 67 19.54 -5.07 -18.75
CA SER A 67 20.85 -5.26 -19.40
C SER A 67 21.24 -6.73 -19.60
N GLU A 68 20.83 -7.65 -18.71
CA GLU A 68 21.33 -9.03 -18.73
C GLU A 68 20.57 -9.99 -19.66
N TYR A 69 19.38 -9.62 -20.15
CA TYR A 69 18.56 -10.48 -21.02
C TYR A 69 18.69 -10.19 -22.52
N SER A 70 19.43 -9.16 -22.93
CA SER A 70 19.45 -8.69 -24.31
C SER A 70 20.31 -9.51 -25.28
N ASP A 71 21.12 -10.47 -24.81
CA ASP A 71 22.17 -11.07 -25.63
C ASP A 71 21.79 -12.39 -26.36
N SER A 72 20.53 -12.84 -26.27
CA SER A 72 20.13 -14.06 -27.00
C SER A 72 18.65 -14.12 -27.37
N ARG A 73 18.29 -13.45 -28.47
CA ARG A 73 17.54 -14.00 -29.63
C ARG A 73 16.80 -12.90 -30.41
N ARG A 74 17.21 -12.68 -31.66
CA ARG A 74 16.47 -11.93 -32.69
C ARG A 74 15.36 -12.82 -33.29
N PHE A 75 14.19 -12.95 -32.66
CA PHE A 75 12.99 -13.53 -33.29
C PHE A 75 11.72 -12.92 -32.66
N ASP A 76 10.75 -12.43 -33.44
CA ASP A 76 9.37 -12.06 -33.02
C ASP A 76 9.17 -10.90 -32.01
N LEU A 77 9.25 -9.67 -32.53
CA LEU A 77 9.19 -8.37 -31.83
C LEU A 77 7.90 -8.02 -31.07
N ILE A 78 6.84 -8.85 -31.10
CA ILE A 78 5.57 -8.57 -30.37
C ILE A 78 5.44 -9.48 -29.14
N ASN A 79 5.98 -10.70 -29.20
CA ASN A 79 5.90 -11.66 -28.09
C ASN A 79 7.02 -11.46 -27.06
N HIS A 80 8.18 -10.92 -27.46
CA HIS A 80 9.29 -10.71 -26.52
C HIS A 80 9.16 -9.49 -25.63
N THR A 81 8.43 -8.45 -26.05
CA THR A 81 8.20 -7.27 -25.18
C THR A 81 7.42 -7.69 -23.94
N LEU A 82 6.36 -8.50 -24.12
CA LEU A 82 5.55 -9.05 -23.03
C LEU A 82 6.37 -9.93 -22.05
N ASP A 83 7.39 -10.63 -22.56
CA ASP A 83 8.21 -11.59 -21.80
C ASP A 83 9.28 -10.89 -20.92
N LEU A 84 9.90 -9.81 -21.44
CA LEU A 84 10.81 -8.95 -20.65
C LEU A 84 10.05 -8.19 -19.55
N ASP A 85 8.82 -7.75 -19.83
CA ASP A 85 8.03 -6.96 -18.90
C ASP A 85 7.50 -7.79 -17.72
N LEU A 86 7.11 -9.05 -17.96
CA LEU A 86 6.70 -9.96 -16.88
C LEU A 86 7.90 -10.40 -16.04
N ALA A 87 9.07 -10.59 -16.65
CA ALA A 87 10.30 -10.90 -15.94
C ALA A 87 10.69 -9.80 -14.94
N ALA A 88 10.46 -8.53 -15.30
CA ALA A 88 10.66 -7.39 -14.42
C ALA A 88 9.75 -7.44 -13.18
N ILE A 89 8.46 -7.76 -13.36
CA ILE A 89 7.53 -7.93 -12.22
C ILE A 89 7.94 -9.13 -11.36
N HIS A 90 8.34 -10.24 -11.98
CA HIS A 90 8.77 -11.45 -11.27
C HIS A 90 10.08 -11.23 -10.50
N ALA A 91 11.01 -10.41 -11.00
CA ALA A 91 12.30 -10.15 -10.37
C ALA A 91 12.16 -9.60 -8.94
N GLU A 92 11.05 -8.95 -8.63
CA GLU A 92 10.72 -8.47 -7.28
C GLU A 92 10.76 -9.60 -6.23
N VAL A 93 10.54 -10.86 -6.62
CA VAL A 93 10.65 -12.01 -5.69
C VAL A 93 12.05 -12.16 -5.09
N TYR A 94 13.09 -11.71 -5.80
CA TYR A 94 14.48 -11.76 -5.36
C TYR A 94 14.88 -10.55 -4.52
N ASN A 95 14.04 -9.51 -4.46
CA ASN A 95 14.27 -8.38 -3.59
C ASN A 95 14.03 -8.77 -2.12
N PRO A 96 15.07 -8.79 -1.26
CA PRO A 96 14.91 -9.11 0.16
C PRO A 96 14.19 -8.00 0.94
N HIS A 97 14.12 -6.78 0.39
CA HIS A 97 13.51 -5.62 1.03
C HIS A 97 12.04 -5.39 0.64
N ARG A 98 11.48 -6.17 -0.30
CA ARG A 98 10.09 -6.03 -0.77
C ARG A 98 9.04 -6.01 0.35
N PHE A 99 9.24 -6.82 1.40
CA PHE A 99 8.29 -6.90 2.52
C PHE A 99 8.27 -5.62 3.37
N SER A 100 9.31 -4.79 3.24
CA SER A 100 9.38 -3.51 3.93
C SER A 100 8.51 -2.44 3.27
N GLU A 101 8.02 -2.66 2.05
CA GLU A 101 7.17 -1.77 1.28
C GLU A 101 6.01 -1.24 2.13
N ILE A 102 5.81 0.08 2.15
CA ILE A 102 4.75 0.70 2.95
C ILE A 102 3.49 0.80 2.11
N SER A 103 2.48 0.01 2.47
CA SER A 103 1.21 -0.01 1.73
C SER A 103 0.08 0.71 2.47
N VAL A 104 0.09 0.66 3.80
CA VAL A 104 -0.97 1.21 4.66
C VAL A 104 -0.38 1.98 5.83
N VAL A 105 -0.98 3.11 6.16
CA VAL A 105 -0.72 3.86 7.40
C VAL A 105 -2.00 3.95 8.21
N VAL A 106 -1.91 3.61 9.48
CA VAL A 106 -2.94 3.76 10.50
C VAL A 106 -2.50 4.87 11.44
N VAL A 107 -3.28 5.94 11.51
CA VAL A 107 -2.88 7.17 12.19
C VAL A 107 -3.97 7.66 13.13
N ASP A 108 -3.58 8.06 14.35
CA ASP A 108 -4.48 8.75 15.26
C ASP A 108 -4.78 10.18 14.79
N TYR A 109 -6.01 10.63 14.99
CA TYR A 109 -6.41 11.99 14.66
C TYR A 109 -5.79 13.02 15.63
N ALA A 110 -5.82 12.74 16.94
CA ALA A 110 -5.59 13.70 17.99
C ALA A 110 -4.15 13.66 18.52
N MET A 111 -3.19 14.00 17.66
CA MET A 111 -1.77 14.04 18.03
C MET A 111 -1.28 15.47 18.30
N PRO A 112 -0.36 15.69 19.27
CA PRO A 112 0.25 16.97 19.54
C PRO A 112 1.01 17.54 18.33
N GLY A 113 0.76 18.81 18.02
CA GLY A 113 1.47 19.57 16.99
C GLY A 113 0.96 19.35 15.56
N MET A 114 0.62 18.12 15.16
CA MET A 114 0.09 17.80 13.84
C MET A 114 -1.03 16.76 13.98
N ASN A 115 -2.23 17.07 13.51
CA ASN A 115 -3.34 16.11 13.53
C ASN A 115 -3.22 15.06 12.41
N GLY A 116 -3.93 13.94 12.55
CA GLY A 116 -3.87 12.82 11.61
C GLY A 116 -4.25 13.17 10.17
N LEU A 117 -5.19 14.09 9.95
CA LEU A 117 -5.57 14.53 8.60
C LEU A 117 -4.47 15.37 7.94
N GLU A 118 -3.85 16.27 8.71
CA GLU A 118 -2.72 17.08 8.26
C GLU A 118 -1.51 16.20 7.94
N PHE A 119 -1.26 15.17 8.75
CA PHE A 119 -0.26 14.14 8.45
C PHE A 119 -0.57 13.41 7.14
N CYS A 120 -1.80 12.93 6.94
CA CYS A 120 -2.20 12.25 5.70
C CYS A 120 -1.99 13.11 4.45
N ARG A 121 -2.21 14.43 4.53
CA ARG A 121 -1.98 15.36 3.40
C ARG A 121 -0.51 15.51 3.02
N ARG A 122 0.41 15.26 3.95
CA ARG A 122 1.86 15.37 3.73
C ARG A 122 2.50 14.11 3.17
N ILE A 123 1.75 13.00 3.08
CA ILE A 123 2.24 11.79 2.41
C ILE A 123 2.20 12.02 0.90
N GLU A 124 3.37 12.12 0.28
CA GLU A 124 3.51 12.40 -1.15
C GLU A 124 3.08 11.21 -2.02
N ASN A 125 3.35 9.98 -1.55
CA ASN A 125 2.91 8.77 -2.21
C ASN A 125 1.38 8.60 -2.05
N SER A 126 0.66 8.93 -3.11
CA SER A 126 -0.80 8.86 -3.16
C SER A 126 -1.33 7.41 -3.10
N ASN A 127 -0.52 6.41 -3.47
CA ASN A 127 -0.94 5.00 -3.48
C ASN A 127 -1.07 4.44 -2.07
N ILE A 128 -0.23 4.89 -1.12
CA ILE A 128 -0.29 4.48 0.30
C ILE A 128 -1.72 4.68 0.79
N LYS A 129 -2.31 3.65 1.40
CA LYS A 129 -3.66 3.73 1.95
C LYS A 129 -3.63 4.26 3.37
N LYS A 130 -4.68 4.98 3.77
CA LYS A 130 -4.72 5.72 5.03
C LYS A 130 -5.96 5.34 5.84
N ILE A 131 -5.76 4.83 7.04
CA ILE A 131 -6.80 4.56 8.05
C ILE A 131 -6.66 5.61 9.14
N LEU A 132 -7.71 6.42 9.34
CA LEU A 132 -7.77 7.38 10.43
C LEU A 132 -8.45 6.75 11.65
N LEU A 133 -7.78 6.76 12.79
CA LEU A 133 -8.33 6.40 14.09
C LEU A 133 -8.70 7.64 14.88
N SER A 134 -9.84 7.64 15.58
CA SER A 134 -10.13 8.71 16.52
C SER A 134 -10.93 8.24 17.74
N GLY A 135 -10.56 8.72 18.92
CA GLY A 135 -11.34 8.53 20.16
C GLY A 135 -12.35 9.64 20.45
N GLN A 136 -12.17 10.81 19.83
CA GLN A 136 -13.00 12.01 19.96
C GLN A 136 -13.01 12.65 18.57
N ALA A 137 -14.07 12.51 17.79
CA ALA A 137 -14.07 13.11 16.47
C ALA A 137 -15.41 13.75 16.11
N ASP A 138 -15.24 14.95 15.60
CA ASP A 138 -16.10 15.58 14.62
C ASP A 138 -16.16 14.68 13.37
N GLU A 139 -17.07 13.72 13.39
CA GLU A 139 -17.29 12.70 12.36
C GLU A 139 -17.44 13.32 10.96
N HIS A 140 -17.92 14.56 10.90
CA HIS A 140 -18.00 15.37 9.70
C HIS A 140 -16.65 15.56 9.00
N LEU A 141 -15.58 15.89 9.71
CA LEU A 141 -14.25 16.09 9.11
C LEU A 141 -13.68 14.80 8.53
N ALA A 142 -13.92 13.67 9.19
CA ALA A 142 -13.48 12.36 8.69
C ALA A 142 -14.26 11.96 7.42
N ILE A 143 -15.57 12.23 7.38
CA ILE A 143 -16.40 11.98 6.20
C ILE A 143 -15.93 12.85 5.02
N GLU A 144 -15.65 14.13 5.25
CA GLU A 144 -15.11 15.03 4.21
C GLU A 144 -13.77 14.51 3.68
N ALA A 145 -12.82 14.18 4.57
CA ALA A 145 -11.53 13.62 4.17
C ALA A 145 -11.66 12.30 3.40
N PHE A 146 -12.64 11.46 3.74
CA PHE A 146 -12.93 10.22 3.01
C PHE A 146 -13.46 10.52 1.61
N ASN A 147 -14.43 11.43 1.49
CA ASN A 147 -15.03 11.82 0.21
C ASN A 147 -14.03 12.50 -0.73
N GLU A 148 -13.06 13.22 -0.19
CA GLU A 148 -11.94 13.80 -0.94
C GLU A 148 -10.87 12.77 -1.34
N GLY A 149 -10.97 11.53 -0.86
CA GLY A 149 -9.96 10.48 -1.10
C GLY A 149 -8.67 10.68 -0.30
N LEU A 150 -8.64 11.59 0.67
CA LEU A 150 -7.48 11.81 1.54
C LEU A 150 -7.26 10.61 2.48
N ILE A 151 -8.35 10.04 3.00
CA ILE A 151 -8.34 8.80 3.79
C ILE A 151 -9.20 7.74 3.12
N HIS A 152 -8.90 6.47 3.43
CA HIS A 152 -9.55 5.30 2.84
C HIS A 152 -10.42 4.55 3.84
N ARG A 153 -10.20 4.78 5.14
CA ARG A 153 -11.06 4.29 6.21
C ARG A 153 -10.99 5.24 7.40
N TYR A 154 -12.11 5.35 8.11
CA TYR A 154 -12.21 5.98 9.41
C TYR A 154 -12.76 4.97 10.42
N ILE A 155 -12.12 4.85 11.59
CA ILE A 155 -12.52 3.92 12.65
C ILE A 155 -12.51 4.66 13.99
N LYS A 156 -13.60 4.54 14.75
CA LYS A 156 -13.70 5.07 16.11
C LYS A 156 -12.92 4.14 17.06
N LYS A 157 -11.97 4.67 17.82
CA LYS A 157 -11.17 3.91 18.81
C LYS A 157 -12.02 3.30 19.93
N SER A 158 -13.17 3.92 20.21
CA SER A 158 -14.14 3.44 21.21
C SER A 158 -15.07 2.33 20.70
N ASP A 159 -14.96 1.96 19.42
CA ASP A 159 -15.73 0.84 18.88
C ASP A 159 -15.29 -0.47 19.54
N VAL A 160 -16.26 -1.28 19.96
CA VAL A 160 -16.02 -2.58 20.59
C VAL A 160 -15.27 -3.52 19.64
N ASN A 161 -15.49 -3.37 18.34
CA ASN A 161 -14.87 -4.19 17.29
C ASN A 161 -13.75 -3.43 16.56
N ALA A 162 -13.22 -2.34 17.13
CA ALA A 162 -12.22 -1.51 16.46
C ALA A 162 -11.03 -2.33 15.94
N ILE A 163 -10.53 -3.30 16.72
CA ILE A 163 -9.37 -4.12 16.37
C ILE A 163 -9.65 -4.98 15.14
N GLU A 164 -10.77 -5.69 15.12
CA GLU A 164 -11.20 -6.51 14.00
C GLU A 164 -11.39 -5.66 12.74
N LEU A 165 -12.05 -4.50 12.88
CA LEU A 165 -12.27 -3.56 11.78
C LEU A 165 -10.96 -3.01 11.23
N ILE A 166 -9.98 -2.70 12.07
CA ILE A 166 -8.66 -2.23 11.63
C ILE A 166 -7.94 -3.35 10.90
N THR A 167 -7.89 -4.56 11.45
CA THR A 167 -7.21 -5.72 10.81
C THR A 167 -7.84 -6.04 9.45
N GLN A 168 -9.17 -6.10 9.36
CA GLN A 168 -9.86 -6.33 8.09
C GLN A 168 -9.58 -5.20 7.09
N SER A 169 -9.60 -3.95 7.55
CA SER A 169 -9.29 -2.79 6.71
C SER A 169 -7.84 -2.79 6.23
N ILE A 170 -6.88 -3.26 7.05
CA ILE A 170 -5.49 -3.41 6.64
C ILE A 170 -5.39 -4.36 5.45
N TYR A 171 -5.96 -5.57 5.54
CA TYR A 171 -5.89 -6.55 4.45
C TYR A 171 -6.56 -6.04 3.17
N GLU A 172 -7.75 -5.44 3.28
CA GLU A 172 -8.45 -4.88 2.13
C GLU A 172 -7.63 -3.75 1.47
N LEU A 173 -7.07 -2.85 2.27
CA LEU A 173 -6.32 -1.70 1.77
C LEU A 173 -4.93 -2.09 1.25
N GLN A 174 -4.28 -3.12 1.81
CA GLN A 174 -3.07 -3.70 1.22
C GLN A 174 -3.36 -4.23 -0.18
N PHE A 175 -4.46 -4.95 -0.36
CA PHE A 175 -4.84 -5.42 -1.69
C PHE A 175 -5.11 -4.25 -2.66
N GLN A 176 -5.84 -3.22 -2.22
CA GLN A 176 -6.08 -2.01 -3.01
C GLN A 176 -4.80 -1.23 -3.34
N TYR A 177 -3.79 -1.28 -2.48
CA TYR A 177 -2.47 -0.71 -2.76
C TYR A 177 -1.86 -1.37 -4.00
N PHE A 178 -1.77 -2.69 -4.02
CA PHE A 178 -1.23 -3.44 -5.15
C PHE A 178 -2.08 -3.31 -6.43
N GLN A 179 -3.41 -3.18 -6.31
CA GLN A 179 -4.27 -2.87 -7.46
C GLN A 179 -3.94 -1.51 -8.09
N ALA A 180 -3.77 -0.46 -7.27
CA ALA A 180 -3.38 0.87 -7.75
C ALA A 180 -1.96 0.88 -8.35
N MET A 181 -1.05 0.12 -7.75
CA MET A 181 0.31 -0.05 -8.23
C MET A 181 0.37 -0.79 -9.57
N SER A 182 -0.51 -1.78 -9.79
CA SER A 182 -0.63 -2.52 -11.06
C SER A 182 -0.93 -1.59 -12.22
N ASP A 183 -1.80 -0.61 -11.99
CA ASP A 183 -2.14 0.44 -12.95
C ASP A 183 -0.90 1.26 -13.36
N THR A 184 0.05 1.45 -12.43
CA THR A 184 1.32 2.15 -12.67
C THR A 184 2.32 1.26 -13.41
N ILE A 185 2.47 0.02 -12.97
CA ILE A 185 3.35 -1.00 -13.60
C ILE A 185 2.95 -1.20 -15.07
N VAL A 186 1.66 -1.41 -15.34
CA VAL A 186 1.15 -1.63 -16.69
C VAL A 186 1.40 -0.43 -17.61
N ARG A 187 1.27 0.80 -17.07
CA ARG A 187 1.62 2.02 -17.81
C ARG A 187 3.12 2.14 -18.09
N MET A 188 3.97 1.80 -17.13
CA MET A 188 5.43 1.87 -17.26
C MET A 188 5.95 0.85 -18.27
N LEU A 189 5.49 -0.39 -18.17
CA LEU A 189 5.94 -1.49 -19.02
C LEU A 189 5.30 -1.47 -20.42
N SER A 190 4.34 -0.56 -20.68
CA SER A 190 3.61 -0.51 -21.96
C SER A 190 2.96 -1.86 -22.36
N PHE A 191 2.68 -2.70 -21.38
CA PHE A 191 2.16 -4.05 -21.53
C PHE A 191 0.62 -4.04 -21.54
N MET A 192 -0.01 -4.94 -22.29
CA MET A 192 -1.46 -5.17 -22.18
C MET A 192 -1.72 -6.27 -21.14
N PRO A 193 -2.37 -5.98 -20.00
CA PRO A 193 -2.60 -6.98 -18.97
C PRO A 193 -3.53 -8.10 -19.49
N PRO A 194 -3.32 -9.35 -19.05
CA PRO A 194 -4.26 -10.43 -19.30
C PRO A 194 -5.67 -10.03 -18.84
N ARG A 195 -6.69 -10.32 -19.67
CA ARG A 195 -8.09 -9.95 -19.37
C ARG A 195 -8.60 -10.53 -18.07
N CYS A 196 -8.07 -11.69 -17.65
CA CYS A 196 -8.43 -12.32 -16.38
C CYS A 196 -8.10 -11.46 -15.16
N LEU A 197 -7.10 -10.57 -15.23
CA LEU A 197 -6.78 -9.66 -14.12
C LEU A 197 -7.86 -8.60 -13.88
N GLN A 198 -8.73 -8.37 -14.87
CA GLN A 198 -9.82 -7.38 -14.82
C GLN A 198 -11.20 -8.04 -14.67
N ASP A 199 -11.25 -9.37 -14.67
CA ASP A 199 -12.49 -10.14 -14.63
C ASP A 199 -12.98 -10.32 -13.18
N ARG A 200 -14.19 -9.82 -12.91
CA ARG A 200 -14.80 -9.82 -11.58
C ARG A 200 -15.38 -11.18 -11.16
N GLU A 201 -15.69 -12.05 -12.10
CA GLU A 201 -16.12 -13.42 -11.79
C GLU A 201 -14.89 -14.30 -11.55
N PHE A 202 -13.82 -14.06 -12.33
CA PHE A 202 -12.59 -14.84 -12.22
C PHE A 202 -11.86 -14.65 -10.88
N VAL A 203 -11.87 -13.44 -10.31
CA VAL A 203 -11.21 -13.16 -9.02
C VAL A 203 -11.72 -14.04 -7.88
N GLY A 204 -12.97 -14.54 -7.94
CA GLY A 204 -13.50 -15.43 -6.91
C GLY A 204 -12.84 -16.82 -6.87
N PHE A 205 -12.08 -17.19 -7.91
CA PHE A 205 -11.34 -18.45 -8.01
C PHE A 205 -9.85 -18.32 -7.71
N PHE A 206 -9.35 -17.08 -7.57
CA PHE A 206 -7.94 -16.75 -7.36
C PHE A 206 -7.69 -16.39 -5.89
#